data_AF-A0A963TRU1-F1
#
_entry.id   AF-A0A963TRU1-F1
#
_cell.length_a   1.000
_cell.length_b   1.000
_cell.length_c   1.000
_cell.angle_alpha   90.00
_cell.angle_beta   90.00
_cell.angle_gamma   90.00
#
_symmetry.space_group_name_H-M   'P 1'
#
loop_
_entity.id
_entity.type
_entity.pdbx_description
1 polymer ?
#
loop_
_entity_poly.entity_id
_entity_poly.type
_entity_poly.pdbx_seq_one_letter_code
_entity_poly.pdbx_strand_id
1 'polypeptide(L)'
;AFFGESMFSFADDASKVALCHLVAILKAGGFSLLDTQFITDHLKQFGAIEIPQRDYLLLLSAALADRGEFGQPLSPGELDATLFSQRKTQTS
;
A
#
# COMPACT_ATOMS: atom_id res chain seq x y z
N ALA A 1 -7.09 7.84 -4.03
CA ALA A 1 -6.29 7.68 -2.78
C ALA A 1 -7.00 6.76 -1.78
N PHE A 2 -6.27 6.05 -0.91
CA PHE A 2 -6.80 5.25 0.20
C PHE A 2 -6.18 5.67 1.53
N PHE A 3 -6.98 5.72 2.60
CA PHE A 3 -6.57 6.17 3.92
C PHE A 3 -6.74 5.04 4.93
N GLY A 4 -5.63 4.57 5.51
CA GLY A 4 -5.61 3.55 6.54
C GLY A 4 -5.79 4.18 7.93
N GLU A 5 -6.98 4.03 8.52
CA GLU A 5 -7.28 4.57 9.86
C GLU A 5 -6.64 3.76 10.99
N SER A 6 -6.66 2.42 10.90
CA SER A 6 -6.05 1.57 11.91
C SER A 6 -5.84 0.13 11.41
N MET A 7 -4.90 -0.58 12.01
CA MET A 7 -4.66 -2.00 11.77
C MET A 7 -4.31 -2.68 13.09
N PHE A 8 -5.06 -3.73 13.43
CA PHE A 8 -4.87 -4.53 14.64
C PHE A 8 -4.53 -5.97 14.26
N SER A 9 -3.72 -6.64 15.06
CA SER A 9 -3.39 -8.05 14.89
C SER A 9 -3.49 -8.81 16.20
N PHE A 10 -4.05 -10.01 16.16
CA PHE A 10 -4.12 -10.93 17.31
C PHE A 10 -3.06 -12.04 17.28
N ALA A 11 -2.25 -12.09 16.22
CA ALA A 11 -1.17 -13.05 16.04
C ALA A 11 0.06 -12.37 15.45
N ASP A 12 1.24 -12.92 15.70
CA ASP A 12 2.47 -12.41 15.11
C ASP A 12 2.39 -12.47 13.57
N ASP A 13 2.96 -11.47 12.91
CA ASP A 13 3.04 -11.30 11.45
C ASP A 13 1.73 -11.17 10.66
N ALA A 14 0.55 -11.34 11.26
CA ALA A 14 -0.72 -11.22 10.53
C ALA A 14 -0.98 -9.79 9.99
N SER A 15 -0.52 -8.75 10.70
CA SER A 15 -0.57 -7.36 10.19
C SER A 15 0.30 -7.15 8.95
N LYS A 16 1.45 -7.84 8.85
CA LYS A 16 2.34 -7.78 7.69
C LYS A 16 1.67 -8.35 6.46
N VAL A 17 1.09 -9.54 6.60
CA VAL A 17 0.35 -10.21 5.53
C VAL A 17 -0.83 -9.35 5.10
N ALA A 18 -1.62 -8.83 6.05
CA ALA A 18 -2.74 -7.94 5.75
C ALA A 18 -2.29 -6.70 4.96
N LEU A 19 -1.20 -6.05 5.36
CA LEU A 19 -0.67 -4.87 4.67
C LEU A 19 -0.17 -5.18 3.26
N CYS A 20 0.58 -6.27 3.08
CA CYS A 20 1.05 -6.72 1.76
C CYS A 20 -0.13 -6.99 0.81
N HIS A 21 -1.15 -7.69 1.29
CA HIS A 21 -2.36 -7.97 0.51
C HIS A 21 -3.13 -6.68 0.19
N LEU A 22 -3.27 -5.76 1.16
CA LEU A 22 -3.90 -4.46 0.94
C LEU A 22 -3.19 -3.69 -0.17
N VAL A 23 -1.86 -3.58 -0.12
CA VAL A 23 -1.07 -2.88 -1.14
C VAL A 23 -1.25 -3.52 -2.52
N ALA A 24 -1.29 -4.86 -2.60
CA ALA A 24 -1.52 -5.56 -3.87
C ALA A 24 -2.90 -5.23 -4.46
N ILE A 25 -3.95 -5.25 -3.65
CA ILE A 25 -5.33 -4.93 -4.06
C ILE A 25 -5.42 -3.46 -4.51
N LEU A 26 -4.84 -2.54 -3.75
CA LEU A 26 -4.84 -1.11 -4.08
C LEU A 26 -4.14 -0.85 -5.42
N LYS A 27 -2.99 -1.49 -5.68
CA LYS A 27 -2.30 -1.37 -6.97
C LYS A 27 -3.13 -1.90 -8.13
N ALA A 28 -3.71 -3.09 -7.98
CA ALA A 28 -4.57 -3.67 -9.01
C ALA A 28 -5.81 -2.80 -9.28
N GLY A 29 -6.33 -2.15 -8.23
CA GLY A 29 -7.43 -1.20 -8.33
C GLY A 29 -7.06 0.20 -8.84
N GLY A 30 -5.82 0.43 -9.25
CA GLY A 30 -5.37 1.72 -9.78
C GLY A 30 -5.20 2.82 -8.72
N PHE A 31 -5.10 2.47 -7.43
CA PHE A 31 -4.81 3.44 -6.39
C PHE A 31 -3.33 3.85 -6.42
N SER A 32 -3.09 5.16 -6.47
CA SER A 32 -1.76 5.76 -6.55
C SER A 32 -1.22 6.27 -5.21
N LEU A 33 -2.05 6.32 -4.15
CA LEU A 33 -1.67 6.81 -2.82
C LEU A 33 -2.32 5.97 -1.71
N LEU A 34 -1.49 5.46 -0.80
CA LEU A 34 -1.87 4.86 0.48
C LEU A 34 -1.32 5.75 1.60
N ASP A 35 -2.22 6.31 2.41
CA ASP A 35 -1.89 7.14 3.57
C ASP A 35 -2.03 6.30 4.85
N THR A 36 -0.99 6.26 5.68
CA THR A 36 -0.98 5.55 6.97
C THR A 36 -1.05 6.47 8.18
N GLN A 37 -1.23 7.78 7.97
CA GLN A 37 -1.33 8.87 8.96
C GLN A 37 -0.05 9.10 9.80
N PHE A 38 0.53 8.04 10.35
CA PHE A 38 1.79 8.03 11.09
C PHE A 38 2.72 6.96 10.56
N ILE A 39 4.01 7.28 10.47
CA ILE A 39 5.02 6.26 10.18
C ILE A 39 5.31 5.46 11.45
N THR A 40 5.47 4.15 11.30
CA THR A 40 6.02 3.28 12.34
C THR A 40 7.19 2.49 11.76
N ASP A 41 8.11 2.00 12.60
CA ASP A 41 9.23 1.19 12.11
C ASP A 41 8.77 -0.11 11.43
N HIS A 42 7.59 -0.59 11.79
CA HIS A 42 6.91 -1.66 11.07
C HIS A 42 6.59 -1.26 9.63
N LEU A 43 5.95 -0.11 9.41
CA LEU A 43 5.57 0.38 8.09
C LEU A 43 6.78 0.72 7.20
N LYS A 44 7.88 1.23 7.80
CA LYS A 44 9.13 1.50 7.07
C LYS A 44 9.72 0.26 6.42
N GLN A 45 9.58 -0.91 7.05
CA GLN A 45 10.03 -2.19 6.46
C GLN A 45 9.32 -2.53 5.15
N PHE A 46 8.13 -1.97 4.92
CA PHE A 46 7.34 -2.15 3.69
C PHE A 46 7.53 -1.00 2.68
N GLY A 47 8.49 -0.11 2.91
CA GLY A 47 8.79 1.01 2.03
C GLY A 47 7.92 2.25 2.26
N ALA A 48 7.19 2.33 3.36
CA ALA A 48 6.52 3.56 3.74
C ALA A 48 7.57 4.63 4.11
N ILE A 49 7.33 5.86 3.65
CA ILE A 49 8.23 7.00 3.85
C ILE A 49 7.44 8.17 4.44
N GLU A 50 8.11 8.98 5.26
CA GLU A 50 7.59 10.30 5.61
C GLU A 50 7.91 11.28 4.49
N ILE A 51 6.94 12.14 4.17
CA ILE A 51 7.08 13.20 3.18
C ILE A 51 6.61 14.53 3.77
N PRO A 52 7.16 15.67 3.31
CA PRO A 52 6.64 16.99 3.68
C PRO A 52 5.16 17.14 3.33
N GLN A 53 4.40 17.86 4.16
CA GLN A 53 2.97 18.11 3.93
C GLN A 53 2.66 18.67 2.53
N ARG A 54 3.54 19.55 2.02
CA ARG A 54 3.39 20.13 0.69
C ARG A 54 3.40 19.06 -0.40
N ASP A 55 4.33 18.10 -0.30
CA ASP A 55 4.49 17.04 -1.29
C ASP A 55 3.33 16.05 -1.18
N TYR A 56 2.90 15.75 0.06
CA TYR A 56 1.70 14.97 0.31
C TYR A 56 0.46 15.58 -0.37
N LEU A 57 0.22 16.89 -0.23
CA LEU A 57 -0.95 17.53 -0.83
C LEU A 57 -0.92 17.48 -2.37
N LEU A 58 0.26 17.56 -2.98
CA LEU A 58 0.42 17.38 -4.43
C LEU A 58 0.04 15.96 -4.85
N LEU A 59 0.60 14.95 -4.19
CA LEU A 59 0.28 13.53 -4.43
C LEU A 59 -1.21 13.25 -4.19
N LEU A 60 -1.79 13.80 -3.13
CA LEU A 60 -3.20 13.66 -2.80
C LEU A 60 -4.07 14.25 -3.91
N SER A 61 -3.78 15.45 -4.39
CA SER A 61 -4.55 16.07 -5.47
C SER A 61 -4.53 15.23 -6.75
N ALA A 62 -3.37 14.65 -7.09
CA ALA A 62 -3.22 13.77 -8.24
C ALA A 62 -4.02 12.47 -8.02
N ALA A 63 -3.87 11.85 -6.85
CA ALA A 63 -4.55 10.60 -6.50
C ALA A 63 -6.07 10.74 -6.30
N LEU A 64 -6.60 11.97 -6.18
CA LEU A 64 -8.03 12.27 -6.19
C LEU A 64 -8.58 12.47 -7.61
N ALA A 65 -7.72 12.78 -8.58
CA ALA A 65 -8.10 12.83 -10.00
C ALA A 65 -8.23 11.41 -10.60
N ASP A 66 -7.51 10.44 -10.05
CA ASP A 66 -7.61 9.02 -10.41
C ASP A 66 -8.88 8.38 -9.84
N ARG A 67 -9.53 7.53 -10.63
CA ARG A 67 -10.60 6.63 -10.14
C ARG A 67 -10.00 5.30 -9.74
N GLY A 68 -9.68 5.17 -8.46
CA GLY A 68 -9.36 3.87 -7.86
C GLY A 68 -10.65 3.05 -7.71
N GLU A 69 -10.64 1.81 -8.20
CA GLU A 69 -11.76 0.89 -8.07
C GLU A 69 -11.32 -0.35 -7.29
N PHE A 70 -12.08 -0.73 -6.28
CA PHE A 70 -11.94 -2.04 -5.67
C PHE A 70 -12.53 -3.07 -6.64
N GLY A 71 -11.67 -3.63 -7.49
CA GLY A 71 -12.04 -4.69 -8.43
C GLY A 71 -12.37 -6.02 -7.75
N GLN A 72 -12.53 -7.07 -8.54
CA GLN A 72 -12.65 -8.43 -7.99
C GLN A 72 -11.41 -8.79 -7.15
N PRO A 73 -11.57 -9.62 -6.11
CA PRO A 73 -10.43 -10.10 -5.32
C PRO A 73 -9.38 -10.73 -6.25
N LEU A 74 -8.13 -10.33 -6.09
CA LEU A 74 -7.01 -10.93 -6.80
C LEU A 74 -6.98 -12.43 -6.51
N SER A 75 -6.85 -13.24 -7.57
CA SER A 75 -6.54 -14.65 -7.39
C SER A 75 -5.17 -14.80 -6.72
N PRO A 76 -4.89 -15.93 -6.02
CA PRO A 76 -3.59 -16.15 -5.38
C PRO A 76 -2.39 -15.95 -6.32
N GLY A 77 -2.53 -16.34 -7.60
CA GLY A 77 -1.48 -16.17 -8.61
C GLY A 77 -1.23 -14.72 -9.02
N GLU A 78 -2.26 -13.87 -9.09
CA GLU A 78 -2.12 -12.44 -9.38
C GLU A 78 -1.55 -11.66 -8.20
N LEU A 79 -1.94 -12.07 -6.99
CA LEU A 79 -1.43 -11.51 -5.75
C LEU A 79 0.06 -11.82 -5.59
N ASP A 80 0.46 -13.08 -5.85
CA ASP A 80 1.86 -13.48 -5.91
C ASP A 80 2.62 -12.67 -6.96
N ALA A 81 2.13 -12.58 -8.21
CA ALA A 81 2.79 -11.82 -9.26
C ALA A 81 3.05 -10.35 -8.86
N THR A 82 2.08 -9.73 -8.19
CA THR A 82 2.18 -8.35 -7.71
C THR A 82 3.20 -8.20 -6.58
N LEU A 83 3.22 -9.12 -5.61
CA LEU A 83 4.16 -9.13 -4.49
C LEU A 83 5.59 -9.50 -4.92
N PHE A 84 5.75 -10.43 -5.86
CA PHE A 84 7.06 -10.84 -6.40
C PHE A 84 7.68 -9.76 -7.30
N SER A 85 6.87 -8.96 -8.00
CA SER A 85 7.34 -7.79 -8.75
C SER A 85 8.08 -6.80 -7.83
N GLN A 86 7.61 -6.62 -6.59
CA GLN A 86 8.27 -5.75 -5.59
C GLN A 86 9.64 -6.27 -5.13
N ARG A 87 9.91 -7.58 -5.20
CA ARG A 87 11.23 -8.14 -4.83
C ARG A 87 12.30 -7.89 -5.90
N LYS A 88 11.90 -7.71 -7.17
CA LYS A 88 12.86 -7.50 -8.27
C LYS A 88 13.37 -6.06 -8.39
N THR A 89 12.74 -5.08 -7.74
CA THR A 89 13.21 -3.68 -7.72
C THR A 89 14.18 -3.37 -6.58
N GLN A 90 14.64 -4.39 -5.86
CA GLN A 90 15.64 -4.27 -4.79
C GLN A 90 16.81 -5.20 -5.10
N THR A 91 17.49 -4.96 -6.22
CA THR A 91 18.84 -5.47 -6.46
C THR A 91 19.65 -4.42 -7.22
N SER A 92 20.82 -4.11 -6.63
CA SER A 92 21.86 -3.14 -6.99
C SER A 92 21.68 -1.70 -6.52
#